data_AF-A0A7S1CPP2-F1
#
_entry.id   AF-A0A7S1CPP2-F1
#
_cell.length_a   1.000
_cell.length_b   1.000
_cell.length_c   1.000
_cell.angle_alpha   90.00
_cell.angle_beta   90.00
_cell.angle_gamma   90.00
#
_symmetry.space_group_name_H-M   'P 1'
#
loop_
_entity.id
_entity.type
_entity.pdbx_description
1 polymer ?
#
loop_
_entity_poly.entity_id
_entity_poly.type
_entity_poly.pdbx_seq_one_letter_code
_entity_poly.pdbx_strand_id
1 'polypeptide(L)'
;DKPPMTVSRAVAAHYAEYPVPKWADKFKQIRDELAVLDGTSSGGSEGAETTDDDDGTARAKRMAAAASREALLDLDFAKDGDLVLNHVNLRPDAKGGAVATATLRFFPMDIERLFSSSPFASSSTDGDDSASARRFAAVRPNSVVHAPLELSGGAAAEGGVRSATVPMPDAFRSKNVMVEVVAGGQRCWKAFYSNALRVTITANFGRLRVTHKDTGRPLSRVYVKVFFRESAGGTGKFYKDGYTSLAGEFDYTSLNTDELSRTQRFAILVMSDEHGSVIRDVRPPAGGRA
;
A
#
# COMPACT_ATOMS: atom_id res chain seq x y z
N ASP A 1 11.92 -11.98 -17.62
CA ASP A 1 12.21 -13.41 -17.78
C ASP A 1 11.63 -14.23 -16.65
N LYS A 2 10.58 -15.01 -16.95
CA LYS A 2 10.06 -16.03 -16.02
C LYS A 2 11.10 -17.17 -15.92
N PRO A 3 11.29 -17.79 -14.74
CA PRO A 3 12.23 -18.90 -14.62
C PRO A 3 11.82 -20.03 -15.57
N PRO A 4 12.73 -20.58 -16.39
CA PRO A 4 12.39 -21.62 -17.33
C PRO A 4 12.18 -22.91 -16.52
N MET A 5 10.92 -23.26 -16.26
CA MET A 5 10.47 -24.49 -15.60
C MET A 5 10.73 -25.73 -16.50
N THR A 6 11.93 -25.82 -17.06
CA THR A 6 12.33 -26.77 -18.11
C THR A 6 12.25 -28.21 -17.62
N VAL A 7 12.67 -28.46 -16.37
CA VAL A 7 12.61 -29.79 -15.74
C VAL A 7 11.15 -30.20 -15.54
N SER A 8 10.32 -29.31 -14.97
CA SER A 8 8.89 -29.58 -14.76
C SER A 8 8.15 -29.86 -16.07
N ARG A 9 8.47 -29.12 -17.14
CA ARG A 9 7.92 -29.35 -18.49
C ARG A 9 8.34 -30.70 -19.05
N ALA A 10 9.62 -31.03 -19.00
CA ALA A 10 10.14 -32.29 -19.52
C ALA A 10 9.51 -33.48 -18.79
N VAL A 11 9.42 -33.42 -17.46
CA VAL A 11 8.82 -34.48 -16.64
C VAL A 11 7.32 -34.62 -16.92
N ALA A 12 6.57 -33.51 -16.93
CA ALA A 12 5.12 -33.58 -17.14
C ALA A 12 4.74 -34.01 -18.57
N ALA A 13 5.57 -33.72 -19.57
CA ALA A 13 5.41 -34.23 -20.93
C ALA A 13 5.77 -35.72 -21.04
N HIS A 14 6.87 -36.15 -20.41
CA HIS A 14 7.33 -37.54 -20.45
C HIS A 14 6.30 -38.52 -19.86
N TYR A 15 5.58 -38.08 -18.83
CA TYR A 15 4.58 -38.90 -18.14
C TYR A 15 3.14 -38.57 -18.54
N ALA A 16 2.92 -37.98 -19.72
CA ALA A 16 1.59 -37.60 -20.19
C ALA A 16 0.61 -38.78 -20.35
N GLU A 17 1.12 -39.97 -20.66
CA GLU A 17 0.35 -41.22 -20.86
C GLU A 17 0.63 -42.25 -19.76
N TYR A 18 1.01 -41.79 -18.55
CA TYR A 18 1.39 -42.71 -17.49
C TYR A 18 0.22 -43.65 -17.12
N PRO A 19 0.45 -44.98 -17.03
CA PRO A 19 -0.63 -45.96 -16.95
C PRO A 19 -1.38 -45.98 -15.61
N VAL A 20 -0.87 -45.28 -14.59
CA VAL A 20 -1.55 -45.15 -13.29
C VAL A 20 -2.39 -43.86 -13.28
N PRO A 21 -3.73 -43.94 -13.22
CA PRO A 21 -4.63 -42.79 -13.37
C PRO A 21 -4.29 -41.61 -12.45
N LYS A 22 -4.10 -41.88 -11.16
CA LYS A 22 -3.73 -40.86 -10.15
C LYS A 22 -2.49 -40.04 -10.51
N TRP A 23 -1.51 -40.67 -11.14
CA TRP A 23 -0.27 -39.99 -11.55
C TRP A 23 -0.44 -39.27 -12.87
N ALA A 24 -1.17 -39.84 -13.83
CA ALA A 24 -1.54 -39.16 -15.07
C ALA A 24 -2.28 -37.84 -14.79
N ASP A 25 -3.22 -37.84 -13.83
CA ASP A 25 -3.94 -36.64 -13.40
C ASP A 25 -3.02 -35.58 -12.78
N LYS A 26 -2.05 -36.00 -11.96
CA LYS A 26 -1.05 -35.08 -11.38
C LYS A 26 -0.17 -34.46 -12.46
N PHE A 27 0.30 -35.22 -13.44
CA PHE A 27 1.09 -34.68 -14.54
C PHE A 27 0.27 -33.78 -15.47
N LYS A 28 -1.03 -34.07 -15.64
CA LYS A 28 -1.97 -33.17 -16.30
C LYS A 28 -2.10 -31.85 -15.53
N GLN A 29 -2.33 -31.88 -14.23
CA GLN A 29 -2.41 -30.67 -13.39
C GLN A 29 -1.16 -29.79 -13.51
N ILE A 30 0.04 -30.40 -13.46
CA ILE A 30 1.30 -29.65 -13.63
C ILE A 30 1.38 -28.99 -15.02
N ARG A 31 0.91 -29.67 -16.08
CA ARG A 31 0.85 -29.07 -17.43
C ARG A 31 -0.12 -27.90 -17.48
N ASP A 32 -1.28 -28.02 -16.84
CA ASP A 32 -2.28 -26.96 -16.79
C ASP A 32 -1.73 -25.74 -16.02
N GLU A 33 -1.03 -25.94 -14.90
CA GLU A 33 -0.34 -24.88 -14.14
C GLU A 33 0.79 -24.22 -14.95
N LEU A 34 1.55 -25.01 -15.72
CA LEU A 34 2.58 -24.50 -16.63
C LEU A 34 1.98 -23.67 -17.77
N ALA A 35 0.82 -24.08 -18.31
CA ALA A 35 0.09 -23.32 -19.33
C ALA A 35 -0.47 -21.99 -18.79
N VAL A 36 -0.89 -21.96 -17.52
CA VAL A 36 -1.25 -20.72 -16.82
C VAL A 36 -0.02 -19.82 -16.64
N LEU A 37 1.12 -20.40 -16.25
CA LEU A 37 2.39 -19.66 -16.16
C LEU A 37 2.83 -19.09 -17.51
N ASP A 38 2.52 -19.73 -18.63
CA ASP A 38 2.81 -19.22 -19.98
C ASP A 38 1.81 -18.17 -20.48
N GLY A 39 0.71 -17.95 -19.75
CA GLY A 39 -0.39 -17.09 -20.18
C GLY A 39 -1.22 -17.68 -21.33
N THR A 40 -1.00 -18.96 -21.65
CA THR A 40 -1.74 -19.71 -22.68
C THR A 40 -3.08 -20.26 -22.19
N SER A 41 -3.35 -20.23 -20.88
CA SER A 41 -4.65 -20.54 -20.28
C SER A 41 -4.96 -19.64 -19.08
N SER A 42 -6.22 -19.25 -18.92
CA SER A 42 -6.69 -18.40 -17.82
C SER A 42 -7.32 -19.25 -16.71
N GLY A 43 -6.50 -19.83 -15.82
CA GLY A 43 -6.81 -20.23 -14.44
C GLY A 43 -7.97 -21.20 -14.13
N GLY A 44 -8.84 -21.53 -15.07
CA GLY A 44 -9.99 -22.40 -14.89
C GLY A 44 -9.68 -23.80 -15.37
N SER A 45 -9.03 -24.62 -14.54
CA SER A 45 -9.00 -26.06 -14.80
C SER A 45 -10.39 -26.62 -14.49
N GLU A 46 -11.25 -26.78 -15.50
CA GLU A 46 -12.30 -27.81 -15.50
C GLU A 46 -11.62 -29.19 -15.56
N GLY A 47 -11.04 -29.60 -14.44
CA GLY A 47 -10.38 -30.87 -14.29
C GLY A 47 -11.41 -31.95 -13.97
N ALA A 48 -11.54 -32.91 -14.90
CA ALA A 48 -12.22 -34.20 -14.83
C ALA A 48 -12.61 -34.73 -13.43
N GLU A 49 -13.80 -35.34 -13.36
CA GLU A 49 -14.27 -36.15 -12.23
C GLU A 49 -13.34 -37.36 -12.05
N THR A 50 -12.38 -37.23 -11.14
CA THR A 50 -11.64 -38.37 -10.63
C THR A 50 -12.44 -39.04 -9.53
N THR A 51 -12.93 -40.24 -9.81
CA THR A 51 -13.39 -41.22 -8.84
C THR A 51 -12.18 -41.80 -8.11
N ASP A 52 -11.65 -41.11 -7.10
CA ASP A 52 -10.88 -41.79 -6.05
C ASP A 52 -10.82 -40.95 -4.76
N ASP A 53 -11.28 -41.56 -3.66
CA ASP A 53 -11.42 -40.99 -2.31
C ASP A 53 -10.06 -40.89 -1.59
N ASP A 54 -9.09 -40.16 -2.16
CA ASP A 54 -7.94 -39.67 -1.38
C ASP A 54 -8.31 -38.30 -0.79
N ASP A 55 -8.79 -38.30 0.46
CA ASP A 55 -9.36 -37.17 1.21
C ASP A 55 -8.54 -35.87 1.06
N GLY A 56 -7.21 -35.98 0.96
CA GLY A 56 -6.31 -34.83 0.76
C GLY A 56 -6.45 -34.15 -0.60
N THR A 57 -6.65 -34.89 -1.69
CA THR A 57 -6.73 -34.34 -3.06
C THR A 57 -8.10 -33.73 -3.36
N ALA A 58 -9.17 -34.39 -2.94
CA ALA A 58 -10.53 -33.86 -3.03
C ALA A 58 -10.69 -32.60 -2.19
N ARG A 59 -10.12 -32.57 -0.98
CA ARG A 59 -10.08 -31.37 -0.12
C ARG A 59 -9.31 -30.22 -0.78
N ALA A 60 -8.12 -30.48 -1.33
CA ALA A 60 -7.34 -29.46 -2.02
C ALA A 60 -8.08 -28.88 -3.23
N LYS A 61 -8.74 -29.72 -4.04
CA LYS A 61 -9.55 -29.29 -5.19
C LYS A 61 -10.76 -28.45 -4.76
N ARG A 62 -11.46 -28.86 -3.70
CA ARG A 62 -12.58 -28.08 -3.11
C ARG A 62 -12.11 -26.74 -2.57
N MET A 63 -10.95 -26.70 -1.91
CA MET A 63 -10.34 -25.45 -1.41
C MET A 63 -9.95 -24.52 -2.57
N ALA A 64 -9.31 -25.04 -3.61
CA ALA A 64 -8.94 -24.25 -4.80
C ALA A 64 -10.17 -23.70 -5.52
N ALA A 65 -11.22 -24.52 -5.69
CA ALA A 65 -12.49 -24.07 -6.28
C ALA A 65 -13.18 -23.00 -5.41
N ALA A 66 -13.14 -23.13 -4.08
CA ALA A 66 -13.66 -22.12 -3.17
C ALA A 66 -12.87 -20.81 -3.25
N ALA A 67 -11.54 -20.87 -3.25
CA ALA A 67 -10.65 -19.71 -3.37
C ALA A 67 -10.85 -18.98 -4.71
N SER A 68 -11.02 -19.70 -5.81
CA SER A 68 -11.27 -19.10 -7.13
C SER A 68 -12.59 -18.31 -7.24
N ARG A 69 -13.53 -18.56 -6.32
CA ARG A 69 -14.83 -17.90 -6.23
C ARG A 69 -14.88 -16.84 -5.13
N GLU A 70 -13.79 -16.68 -4.38
CA GLU A 70 -13.70 -15.68 -3.33
C GLU A 70 -13.67 -14.28 -3.96
N ALA A 71 -14.39 -13.36 -3.33
CA ALA A 71 -14.38 -11.97 -3.72
C ALA A 71 -13.09 -11.32 -3.19
N LEU A 72 -12.40 -10.58 -4.05
CA LEU A 72 -11.22 -9.81 -3.66
C LEU A 72 -11.48 -8.33 -3.93
N LEU A 73 -10.95 -7.50 -3.05
CA LEU A 73 -11.03 -6.06 -3.12
C LEU A 73 -9.71 -5.47 -2.65
N ASP A 74 -9.15 -4.60 -3.47
CA ASP A 74 -7.92 -3.87 -3.21
C ASP A 74 -8.08 -2.40 -3.62
N LEU A 75 -7.30 -1.54 -2.97
CA LEU A 75 -7.30 -0.11 -3.20
C LEU A 75 -5.89 0.35 -3.55
N ASP A 76 -5.78 1.13 -4.61
CA ASP A 76 -4.59 1.86 -4.99
C ASP A 76 -4.91 3.34 -5.22
N PHE A 77 -3.86 4.13 -5.45
CA PHE A 77 -4.00 5.53 -5.85
C PHE A 77 -3.30 5.76 -7.18
N ALA A 78 -3.98 6.42 -8.11
CA ALA A 78 -3.41 6.89 -9.35
C ALA A 78 -2.41 8.03 -9.10
N LYS A 79 -1.66 8.42 -10.14
CA LYS A 79 -0.60 9.45 -10.02
C LYS A 79 -1.14 10.83 -9.63
N ASP A 80 -2.39 11.12 -9.98
CA ASP A 80 -3.14 12.33 -9.64
C ASP A 80 -3.84 12.24 -8.27
N GLY A 81 -3.73 11.09 -7.60
CA GLY A 81 -4.27 10.84 -6.27
C GLY A 81 -5.70 10.29 -6.25
N ASP A 82 -6.30 10.05 -7.41
CA ASP A 82 -7.62 9.41 -7.49
C ASP A 82 -7.55 7.94 -7.08
N LEU A 83 -8.66 7.39 -6.59
CA LEU A 83 -8.72 6.06 -6.01
C LEU A 83 -8.91 5.04 -7.14
N VAL A 84 -8.10 3.99 -7.11
CA VAL A 84 -8.15 2.86 -8.06
C VAL A 84 -8.62 1.64 -7.30
N LEU A 85 -9.87 1.24 -7.53
CA LEU A 85 -10.51 0.11 -6.87
C LEU A 85 -10.37 -1.13 -7.74
N ASN A 86 -9.48 -2.04 -7.32
CA ASN A 86 -9.26 -3.31 -7.99
C ASN A 86 -10.12 -4.38 -7.34
N HIS A 87 -10.86 -5.16 -8.13
CA HIS A 87 -11.75 -6.17 -7.59
C HIS A 87 -11.90 -7.40 -8.47
N VAL A 88 -12.21 -8.53 -7.83
CA VAL A 88 -12.46 -9.83 -8.47
C VAL A 88 -13.71 -10.44 -7.84
N ASN A 89 -14.57 -11.07 -8.65
CA ASN A 89 -15.74 -11.84 -8.18
C ASN A 89 -16.72 -11.10 -7.23
N LEU A 90 -16.79 -9.75 -7.30
CA LEU A 90 -17.83 -9.01 -6.60
C LEU A 90 -19.21 -9.39 -7.15
N ARG A 91 -20.19 -9.47 -6.24
CA ARG A 91 -21.59 -9.73 -6.59
C ARG A 91 -22.36 -8.42 -6.70
N PRO A 92 -23.36 -8.35 -7.60
CA PRO A 92 -24.21 -7.17 -7.72
C PRO A 92 -25.05 -6.98 -6.46
N ASP A 93 -25.44 -5.73 -6.20
CA ASP A 93 -26.22 -5.37 -5.01
C ASP A 93 -27.62 -5.99 -5.03
N ALA A 94 -28.18 -6.18 -6.23
CA ALA A 94 -29.47 -6.82 -6.47
C ALA A 94 -29.33 -8.06 -7.36
N LYS A 95 -30.22 -9.04 -7.16
CA LYS A 95 -30.28 -10.25 -8.00
C LYS A 95 -30.49 -9.86 -9.47
N GLY A 96 -29.50 -10.14 -10.32
CA GLY A 96 -29.55 -9.87 -11.77
C GLY A 96 -29.01 -8.51 -12.21
N GLY A 97 -28.43 -7.72 -11.30
CA GLY A 97 -27.79 -6.44 -11.66
C GLY A 97 -26.38 -6.60 -12.24
N ALA A 98 -25.89 -5.52 -12.86
CA ALA A 98 -24.54 -5.39 -13.41
C ALA A 98 -23.60 -4.56 -12.52
N VAL A 99 -24.06 -4.08 -11.37
CA VAL A 99 -23.37 -3.09 -10.55
C VAL A 99 -23.29 -3.58 -9.10
N ALA A 100 -22.13 -3.42 -8.49
CA ALA A 100 -21.94 -3.46 -7.05
C ALA A 100 -21.68 -2.04 -6.53
N THR A 101 -21.99 -1.76 -5.27
CA THR A 101 -21.67 -0.47 -4.65
C THR A 101 -20.48 -0.61 -3.71
N ALA A 102 -19.44 0.19 -3.95
CA ALA A 102 -18.38 0.41 -2.98
C ALA A 102 -18.75 1.55 -2.04
N THR A 103 -18.62 1.32 -0.74
CA THR A 103 -18.69 2.37 0.28
C THR A 103 -17.29 2.79 0.67
N LEU A 104 -16.92 4.01 0.32
CA LEU A 104 -15.64 4.62 0.65
C LEU A 104 -15.82 5.54 1.86
N ARG A 105 -14.97 5.37 2.87
CA ARG A 105 -15.01 6.16 4.11
C ARG A 105 -13.65 6.81 4.33
N PHE A 106 -13.68 8.11 4.56
CA PHE A 106 -12.49 8.94 4.65
C PHE A 106 -12.25 9.36 6.09
N PHE A 107 -11.12 8.94 6.65
CA PHE A 107 -10.72 9.21 8.02
C PHE A 107 -9.45 10.06 8.03
N PRO A 108 -9.54 11.38 8.29
CA PRO A 108 -8.35 12.20 8.44
C PRO A 108 -7.40 11.60 9.47
N MET A 109 -6.10 11.65 9.20
CA MET A 109 -5.09 11.10 10.09
C MET A 109 -4.41 12.20 10.91
N ASP A 110 -4.17 11.92 12.19
CA ASP A 110 -3.31 12.73 13.03
C ASP A 110 -1.87 12.23 12.88
N ILE A 111 -1.18 12.74 11.85
CA ILE A 111 0.18 12.34 11.52
C ILE A 111 1.17 12.78 12.60
N GLU A 112 0.92 13.89 13.29
CA GLU A 112 1.80 14.34 14.35
C GLU A 112 1.81 13.36 15.53
N ARG A 113 0.63 12.88 15.93
CA ARG A 113 0.50 11.87 16.99
C ARG A 113 1.08 10.53 16.56
N LEU A 114 0.86 10.11 15.31
CA LEU A 114 1.51 8.93 14.72
C LEU A 114 3.02 9.03 14.86
N PHE A 115 3.59 10.13 14.36
CA PHE A 115 5.02 10.37 14.35
C PHE A 115 5.60 10.46 15.76
N SER A 116 4.90 11.10 16.69
CA SER A 116 5.37 11.23 18.08
C SER A 116 5.42 9.88 18.81
N SER A 117 4.57 8.93 18.43
CA SER A 117 4.54 7.60 19.04
C SER A 117 5.55 6.62 18.44
N SER A 118 5.97 6.85 17.19
CA SER A 118 6.82 5.92 16.43
C SER A 118 7.58 6.66 15.33
N PRO A 119 8.51 7.57 15.67
CA PRO A 119 9.14 8.50 14.73
C PRO A 119 10.01 7.81 13.66
N PHE A 120 10.44 6.57 13.92
CA PHE A 120 11.26 5.76 13.01
C PHE A 120 10.52 4.56 12.40
N ALA A 121 9.21 4.40 12.63
CA ALA A 121 8.45 3.25 12.11
C ALA A 121 8.15 3.34 10.60
N SER A 122 8.21 4.53 10.02
CA SER A 122 7.76 4.78 8.63
C SER A 122 8.66 5.79 7.90
N SER A 123 9.95 5.47 7.77
CA SER A 123 10.86 6.28 6.93
C SER A 123 10.61 6.13 5.42
N SER A 124 9.66 5.28 5.00
CA SER A 124 9.19 5.17 3.63
C SER A 124 7.71 5.51 3.53
N THR A 125 7.39 6.70 3.03
CA THR A 125 6.06 7.05 2.49
C THR A 125 5.69 6.18 1.26
N ASP A 126 6.60 5.30 0.84
CA ASP A 126 6.50 4.42 -0.33
C ASP A 126 6.22 2.94 0.03
N GLY A 127 5.98 2.60 1.31
CA GLY A 127 5.67 1.23 1.76
C GLY A 127 4.24 1.09 2.28
N ASP A 128 3.61 -0.08 2.05
CA ASP A 128 2.28 -0.42 2.57
C ASP A 128 2.32 -0.68 4.09
N ASP A 129 2.42 0.40 4.86
CA ASP A 129 2.28 0.39 6.34
C ASP A 129 0.87 0.84 6.78
N SER A 130 -0.11 0.64 5.91
CA SER A 130 -1.51 1.03 6.12
C SER A 130 -2.09 0.41 7.41
N ALA A 131 -1.60 -0.78 7.79
CA ALA A 131 -1.99 -1.47 9.00
C ALA A 131 -1.59 -0.71 10.29
N SER A 132 -0.37 -0.18 10.36
CA SER A 132 0.10 0.60 11.52
C SER A 132 -0.50 2.00 11.52
N ALA A 133 -0.61 2.63 10.34
CA ALA A 133 -1.18 3.96 10.17
C ALA A 133 -2.66 4.05 10.60
N ARG A 134 -3.41 2.96 10.45
CA ARG A 134 -4.84 2.89 10.84
C ARG A 134 -5.12 3.27 12.29
N ARG A 135 -4.18 3.02 13.22
CA ARG A 135 -4.35 3.37 14.65
C ARG A 135 -4.38 4.87 14.93
N PHE A 136 -4.00 5.68 13.93
CA PHE A 136 -3.92 7.14 14.01
C PHE A 136 -4.92 7.84 13.09
N ALA A 137 -5.77 7.08 12.42
CA ALA A 137 -6.93 7.62 11.72
C ALA A 137 -7.99 8.08 12.74
N ALA A 138 -8.80 9.06 12.34
CA ALA A 138 -9.96 9.48 13.13
C ALA A 138 -10.87 8.28 13.46
N VAL A 139 -11.52 8.33 14.63
CA VAL A 139 -12.41 7.24 15.09
C VAL A 139 -13.66 7.12 14.21
N ARG A 140 -14.11 8.25 13.62
CA ARG A 140 -15.27 8.33 12.72
C ARG A 140 -14.85 8.88 11.37
N PRO A 141 -15.50 8.44 10.27
CA PRO A 141 -15.22 9.00 8.96
C PRO A 141 -15.79 10.42 8.88
N ASN A 142 -15.02 11.33 8.29
CA ASN A 142 -15.48 12.70 8.05
C ASN A 142 -16.30 12.79 6.75
N SER A 143 -16.21 11.79 5.88
CA SER A 143 -17.01 11.69 4.67
C SER A 143 -17.21 10.23 4.28
N VAL A 144 -18.36 9.97 3.67
CA VAL A 144 -18.72 8.68 3.09
C VAL A 144 -19.16 8.92 1.65
N VAL A 145 -18.56 8.20 0.72
CA VAL A 145 -18.90 8.24 -0.71
C VAL A 145 -19.34 6.84 -1.13
N HIS A 146 -20.42 6.76 -1.90
CA HIS A 146 -20.86 5.52 -2.53
C HIS A 146 -20.48 5.59 -4.01
N ALA A 147 -19.60 4.68 -4.43
CA ALA A 147 -19.16 4.60 -5.82
C ALA A 147 -19.73 3.34 -6.48
N PRO A 148 -20.35 3.45 -7.66
CA PRO A 148 -20.75 2.29 -8.43
C PRO A 148 -19.50 1.58 -8.99
N LEU A 149 -19.46 0.26 -8.82
CA LEU A 149 -18.49 -0.64 -9.43
C LEU A 149 -19.21 -1.44 -10.51
N GLU A 150 -18.93 -1.11 -11.76
CA GLU A 150 -19.44 -1.85 -12.91
C GLU A 150 -18.83 -3.26 -12.91
N LEU A 151 -19.68 -4.28 -12.85
CA LEU A 151 -19.29 -5.68 -12.85
C LEU A 151 -19.26 -6.27 -14.27
N SER A 152 -19.96 -5.63 -15.21
CA SER A 152 -19.97 -5.99 -16.63
C SER A 152 -19.41 -4.85 -17.47
N GLY A 153 -18.34 -5.11 -18.21
CA GLY A 153 -17.67 -4.11 -19.05
C GLY A 153 -16.16 -4.06 -18.75
N GLY A 154 -15.35 -4.52 -19.70
CA GLY A 154 -13.91 -4.66 -19.57
C GLY A 154 -13.45 -6.06 -19.97
N ALA A 155 -12.27 -6.17 -20.59
CA ALA A 155 -11.68 -7.41 -21.11
C ALA A 155 -11.17 -8.37 -20.00
N ALA A 156 -11.88 -8.45 -18.87
CA ALA A 156 -11.59 -9.41 -17.81
C ALA A 156 -12.54 -10.60 -17.98
N ALA A 157 -11.99 -11.73 -18.45
CA ALA A 157 -12.64 -13.04 -18.40
C ALA A 157 -13.10 -13.37 -16.96
N GLU A 158 -13.95 -14.37 -16.80
CA GLU A 158 -14.31 -14.88 -15.46
C GLU A 158 -13.04 -15.11 -14.62
N GLY A 159 -12.98 -14.52 -13.42
CA GLY A 159 -11.79 -14.55 -12.54
C GLY A 159 -10.72 -13.49 -12.81
N GLY A 160 -10.88 -12.61 -13.81
CA GLY A 160 -9.96 -11.50 -14.08
C GLY A 160 -10.14 -10.31 -13.13
N VAL A 161 -9.06 -9.55 -12.91
CA VAL A 161 -9.07 -8.31 -12.13
C VAL A 161 -9.79 -7.21 -12.91
N ARG A 162 -10.78 -6.58 -12.29
CA ARG A 162 -11.46 -5.38 -12.78
C ARG A 162 -11.00 -4.18 -11.98
N SER A 163 -11.00 -3.01 -12.61
CA SER A 163 -10.54 -1.77 -11.98
C SER A 163 -11.54 -0.64 -12.25
N ALA A 164 -11.87 0.11 -11.21
CA ALA A 164 -12.72 1.30 -11.30
C ALA A 164 -11.99 2.51 -10.67
N THR A 165 -12.03 3.65 -11.34
CA THR A 165 -11.44 4.89 -10.83
C THR A 165 -12.52 5.75 -10.18
N VAL A 166 -12.28 6.18 -8.95
CA VAL A 166 -13.16 7.08 -8.18
C VAL A 166 -12.38 8.36 -7.85
N PRO A 167 -12.87 9.55 -8.24
CA PRO A 167 -12.19 10.81 -7.93
C PRO A 167 -12.01 11.00 -6.42
N MET A 168 -10.82 11.45 -6.01
CA MET A 168 -10.60 11.88 -4.62
C MET A 168 -11.45 13.13 -4.33
N PRO A 169 -12.27 13.16 -3.26
CA PRO A 169 -13.01 14.37 -2.93
C PRO A 169 -12.06 15.52 -2.60
N ASP A 170 -12.36 16.73 -3.11
CA ASP A 170 -11.47 17.89 -3.01
C ASP A 170 -11.06 18.24 -1.57
N ALA A 171 -11.96 18.01 -0.61
CA ALA A 171 -11.70 18.22 0.81
C ALA A 171 -10.55 17.36 1.39
N PHE A 172 -10.16 16.28 0.71
CA PHE A 172 -9.10 15.35 1.14
C PHE A 172 -7.88 15.33 0.22
N ARG A 173 -7.92 15.97 -0.96
CA ARG A 173 -6.80 15.98 -1.92
C ARG A 173 -5.50 16.50 -1.32
N SER A 174 -5.59 17.45 -0.40
CA SER A 174 -4.43 18.06 0.24
C SER A 174 -4.12 17.54 1.65
N LYS A 175 -4.87 16.54 2.14
CA LYS A 175 -4.78 16.04 3.51
C LYS A 175 -4.32 14.58 3.54
N ASN A 176 -3.69 14.20 4.64
CA ASN A 176 -3.40 12.80 4.89
C ASN A 176 -4.68 12.13 5.40
N VAL A 177 -5.16 11.14 4.66
CA VAL A 177 -6.43 10.47 4.94
C VAL A 177 -6.26 8.97 4.85
N MET A 178 -6.84 8.25 5.79
CA MET A 178 -7.01 6.82 5.70
C MET A 178 -8.33 6.54 5.00
N VAL A 179 -8.30 5.72 3.95
CA VAL A 179 -9.50 5.36 3.19
C VAL A 179 -9.85 3.90 3.50
N GLU A 180 -11.07 3.67 3.99
CA GLU A 180 -11.68 2.34 4.05
C GLU A 180 -12.57 2.17 2.82
N VAL A 181 -12.46 1.03 2.15
CA VAL A 181 -13.38 0.63 1.08
C VAL A 181 -14.07 -0.65 1.51
N VAL A 182 -15.40 -0.67 1.41
CA VAL A 182 -16.23 -1.84 1.69
C VAL A 182 -17.09 -2.16 0.47
N ALA A 183 -16.97 -3.37 -0.06
CA ALA A 183 -17.78 -3.86 -1.19
C ALA A 183 -17.90 -5.38 -1.15
N GLY A 184 -19.08 -5.94 -1.46
CA GLY A 184 -19.27 -7.40 -1.58
C GLY A 184 -18.88 -8.22 -0.35
N GLY A 185 -18.99 -7.66 0.85
CA GLY A 185 -18.54 -8.30 2.10
C GLY A 185 -17.03 -8.22 2.36
N GLN A 186 -16.25 -7.70 1.41
CA GLN A 186 -14.83 -7.45 1.54
C GLN A 186 -14.57 -6.04 2.07
N ARG A 187 -13.39 -5.88 2.69
CA ARG A 187 -12.92 -4.60 3.20
C ARG A 187 -11.41 -4.48 3.08
N CYS A 188 -10.96 -3.38 2.49
CA CYS A 188 -9.55 -2.98 2.47
C CYS A 188 -9.38 -1.55 3.03
N TRP A 189 -8.16 -1.22 3.40
CA TRP A 189 -7.76 0.07 3.94
C TRP A 189 -6.47 0.52 3.29
N LYS A 190 -6.36 1.80 2.93
CA LYS A 190 -5.09 2.37 2.48
C LYS A 190 -4.93 3.82 2.90
N ALA A 191 -3.71 4.17 3.30
CA ALA A 191 -3.36 5.56 3.61
C ALA A 191 -3.06 6.34 2.32
N PHE A 192 -3.70 7.49 2.16
CA PHE A 192 -3.35 8.51 1.19
C PHE A 192 -2.55 9.62 1.90
N TYR A 193 -1.34 9.89 1.41
CA TYR A 193 -0.52 10.99 1.88
C TYR A 193 -0.45 12.07 0.81
N SER A 194 -0.85 13.29 1.18
CA SER A 194 -0.74 14.44 0.29
C SER A 194 0.73 14.82 0.14
N ASN A 195 1.18 14.93 -1.11
CA ASN A 195 2.59 15.13 -1.48
C ASN A 195 2.85 16.50 -2.12
N ALA A 196 2.12 17.55 -1.72
CA ALA A 196 2.31 18.90 -2.25
C ALA A 196 3.54 19.62 -1.67
N LEU A 197 4.20 19.04 -0.64
CA LEU A 197 5.45 19.54 -0.07
C LEU A 197 6.68 18.98 -0.79
N ARG A 198 7.63 19.86 -1.11
CA ARG A 198 9.01 19.50 -1.43
C ARG A 198 9.92 19.95 -0.29
N VAL A 199 10.49 18.97 0.41
CA VAL A 199 11.45 19.17 1.51
C VAL A 199 12.84 18.84 1.00
N THR A 200 13.73 19.84 0.98
CA THR A 200 15.15 19.68 0.65
C THR A 200 15.95 19.78 1.93
N ILE A 201 16.82 18.80 2.20
CA ILE A 201 17.63 18.75 3.41
C ILE A 201 19.10 18.89 3.06
N THR A 202 19.76 19.86 3.69
CA THR A 202 21.20 20.07 3.58
C THR A 202 21.86 19.52 4.84
N ALA A 203 22.06 18.19 4.88
CA ALA A 203 22.37 17.46 6.10
C ALA A 203 23.63 17.94 6.83
N ASN A 204 24.68 18.30 6.07
CA ASN A 204 25.94 18.79 6.63
C ASN A 204 25.84 20.12 7.38
N PHE A 205 24.78 20.90 7.13
CA PHE A 205 24.53 22.17 7.81
C PHE A 205 23.36 22.10 8.79
N GLY A 206 22.70 20.94 8.91
CA GLY A 206 21.58 20.79 9.83
C GLY A 206 20.34 21.62 9.47
N ARG A 207 20.16 21.93 8.18
CA ARG A 207 19.07 22.78 7.69
C ARG A 207 18.17 22.05 6.70
N LEU A 208 16.90 22.41 6.71
CA LEU A 208 15.94 22.02 5.69
C LEU A 208 15.26 23.26 5.09
N ARG A 209 14.78 23.11 3.85
CA ARG A 209 13.93 24.07 3.16
C ARG A 209 12.67 23.39 2.65
N VAL A 210 11.53 24.03 2.89
CA VAL A 210 10.21 23.58 2.45
C VAL A 210 9.69 24.51 1.36
N THR A 211 9.29 23.90 0.24
CA THR A 211 8.72 24.59 -0.91
C THR A 211 7.47 23.85 -1.39
N HIS A 212 6.55 24.55 -2.02
CA HIS A 212 5.46 23.90 -2.75
C HIS A 212 6.05 23.12 -3.92
N LYS A 213 5.66 21.86 -4.07
CA LYS A 213 6.25 20.94 -5.06
C LYS A 213 6.13 21.43 -6.49
N ASP A 214 4.97 21.97 -6.87
CA ASP A 214 4.71 22.39 -8.25
C ASP A 214 5.16 23.83 -8.55
N THR A 215 4.85 24.78 -7.66
CA THR A 215 5.18 26.20 -7.90
C THR A 215 6.61 26.57 -7.49
N GLY A 216 7.29 25.74 -6.69
CA GLY A 216 8.63 26.01 -6.17
C GLY A 216 8.69 27.13 -5.12
N ARG A 217 7.56 27.74 -4.76
CA ARG A 217 7.52 28.84 -3.80
C ARG A 217 7.87 28.34 -2.39
N PRO A 218 8.68 29.08 -1.60
CA PRO A 218 8.91 28.76 -0.20
C PRO A 218 7.63 28.76 0.61
N LEU A 219 7.52 27.80 1.55
CA LEU A 219 6.37 27.69 2.45
C LEU A 219 6.79 28.06 3.88
N SER A 220 6.31 29.21 4.34
CA SER A 220 6.53 29.70 5.71
C SER A 220 5.55 29.09 6.70
N ARG A 221 5.90 29.08 7.99
CA ARG A 221 5.05 28.58 9.09
C ARG A 221 4.62 27.12 8.93
N VAL A 222 5.40 26.33 8.21
CA VAL A 222 5.21 24.87 8.14
C VAL A 222 5.77 24.27 9.42
N TYR A 223 4.98 23.44 10.10
CA TYR A 223 5.40 22.81 11.35
C TYR A 223 6.47 21.76 11.08
N VAL A 224 7.51 21.73 11.91
CA VAL A 224 8.59 20.76 11.86
C VAL A 224 8.79 20.16 13.24
N LYS A 225 8.80 18.83 13.33
CA LYS A 225 9.05 18.08 14.56
C LYS A 225 10.19 17.09 14.35
N VAL A 226 11.16 17.09 15.24
CA VAL A 226 12.41 16.36 15.12
C VAL A 226 12.57 15.41 16.29
N PHE A 227 12.86 14.16 15.98
CA PHE A 227 13.30 13.13 16.92
C PHE A 227 14.69 12.66 16.53
N PHE A 228 15.44 12.15 17.49
CA PHE A 228 16.73 11.51 17.26
C PHE A 228 16.77 10.12 17.90
N ARG A 229 17.63 9.23 17.38
CA ARG A 229 17.99 7.98 18.06
C ARG A 229 19.51 7.86 18.15
N GLU A 230 19.97 7.24 19.22
CA GLU A 230 21.41 7.03 19.51
C GLU A 230 21.94 5.71 18.92
N SER A 231 21.05 4.76 18.62
CA SER A 231 21.40 3.45 18.10
C SER A 231 20.33 2.92 17.14
N ALA A 232 20.72 1.94 16.32
CA ALA A 232 19.78 1.26 15.43
C ALA A 232 18.74 0.50 16.27
N GLY A 233 17.45 0.64 15.91
CA GLY A 233 16.34 0.03 16.65
C GLY A 233 15.88 0.81 17.89
N GLY A 234 16.51 1.93 18.24
CA GLY A 234 16.00 2.81 19.29
C GLY A 234 14.64 3.44 18.93
N THR A 235 13.77 3.59 19.94
CA THR A 235 12.40 4.13 19.79
C THR A 235 12.34 5.59 19.33
N GLY A 236 13.43 6.33 19.54
CA GLY A 236 13.53 7.76 19.26
C GLY A 236 13.19 8.62 20.48
N LYS A 237 13.95 9.70 20.66
CA LYS A 237 13.75 10.73 21.69
C LYS A 237 13.42 12.04 21.00
N PHE A 238 12.53 12.81 21.61
CA PHE A 238 12.22 14.16 21.11
C PHE A 238 13.50 15.01 21.11
N TYR A 239 13.72 15.76 20.05
CA TYR A 239 14.87 16.65 19.90
C TYR A 239 14.42 18.11 19.98
N LYS A 240 13.61 18.52 19.00
CA LYS A 240 13.04 19.88 18.93
C LYS A 240 11.88 19.91 17.96
N ASP A 241 11.12 20.99 18.02
CA ASP A 241 10.13 21.36 17.03
C ASP A 241 10.13 22.87 16.77
N GLY A 242 9.31 23.29 15.81
CA GLY A 242 9.12 24.69 15.49
C GLY A 242 8.53 24.87 14.10
N TYR A 243 8.74 26.04 13.53
CA TYR A 243 8.12 26.42 12.27
C TYR A 243 9.16 26.97 11.29
N THR A 244 8.93 26.74 9.99
CA THR A 244 9.77 27.33 8.95
C THR A 244 9.69 28.86 8.94
N SER A 245 10.81 29.51 8.62
CA SER A 245 10.90 30.96 8.43
C SER A 245 10.10 31.45 7.22
N LEU A 246 10.04 32.76 6.99
CA LEU A 246 9.43 33.36 5.78
C LEU A 246 10.05 32.81 4.48
N ALA A 247 11.32 32.40 4.51
CA ALA A 247 12.02 31.79 3.39
C ALA A 247 11.84 30.26 3.30
N GLY A 248 10.93 29.69 4.10
CA GLY A 248 10.67 28.27 4.18
C GLY A 248 11.80 27.45 4.79
N GLU A 249 12.71 28.07 5.54
CA GLU A 249 13.89 27.40 6.11
C GLU A 249 13.68 27.03 7.57
N PHE A 250 14.28 25.92 7.98
CA PHE A 250 14.32 25.49 9.37
C PHE A 250 15.69 24.87 9.68
N ASP A 251 16.28 25.28 10.79
CA ASP A 251 17.45 24.62 11.38
C ASP A 251 16.95 23.52 12.32
N TYR A 252 17.28 22.27 12.02
CA TYR A 252 16.83 21.11 12.79
C TYR A 252 17.89 20.55 13.75
N THR A 253 19.08 21.14 13.84
CA THR A 253 20.18 20.63 14.69
C THR A 253 20.63 21.59 15.79
N SER A 254 20.41 22.89 15.65
CA SER A 254 20.90 23.85 16.64
C SER A 254 20.09 23.75 17.94
N LEU A 255 20.73 23.20 18.96
CA LEU A 255 20.33 23.17 20.38
C LEU A 255 21.58 23.34 21.25
N ASN A 256 21.40 23.90 22.44
CA ASN A 256 22.48 24.01 23.44
C ASN A 256 22.56 22.75 24.31
N THR A 257 22.71 21.58 23.68
CA THR A 257 22.77 20.26 24.36
C THR A 257 23.84 19.36 23.74
N ASP A 258 24.18 18.25 24.41
CA ASP A 258 25.11 17.23 23.91
C ASP A 258 24.41 16.15 23.05
N GLU A 259 23.10 16.26 22.83
CA GLU A 259 22.30 15.25 22.14
C GLU A 259 22.74 15.06 20.67
N LEU A 260 23.24 16.13 20.04
CA LEU A 260 23.73 16.07 18.66
C LEU A 260 24.92 15.11 18.50
N SER A 261 25.86 15.09 19.46
CA SER A 261 27.05 14.23 19.38
C SER A 261 26.70 12.74 19.56
N ARG A 262 25.61 12.46 20.27
CA ARG A 262 25.07 11.11 20.47
C ARG A 262 24.09 10.67 19.39
N THR A 263 23.70 11.56 18.48
CA THR A 263 22.70 11.25 17.46
C THR A 263 23.28 10.35 16.38
N GLN A 264 22.66 9.19 16.17
CA GLN A 264 22.94 8.31 15.04
C GLN A 264 22.09 8.69 13.81
N ARG A 265 20.81 9.01 14.06
CA ARG A 265 19.82 9.40 13.05
C ARG A 265 18.79 10.35 13.61
N PHE A 266 18.34 11.26 12.74
CA PHE A 266 17.15 12.08 12.94
C PHE A 266 15.98 11.49 12.18
N ALA A 267 14.80 11.61 12.76
CA ALA A 267 13.52 11.52 12.07
C ALA A 267 12.89 12.91 12.12
N ILE A 268 12.46 13.43 10.97
CA ILE A 268 11.91 14.78 10.84
C ILE A 268 10.54 14.69 10.18
N LEU A 269 9.50 15.07 10.91
CA LEU A 269 8.17 15.34 10.36
C LEU A 269 8.11 16.80 9.92
N VAL A 270 7.65 17.03 8.69
CA VAL A 270 7.27 18.34 8.16
C VAL A 270 5.79 18.29 7.83
N MET A 271 4.99 19.18 8.40
CA MET A 271 3.52 19.13 8.32
C MET A 271 2.93 20.51 8.00
N SER A 272 2.02 20.53 7.04
CA SER A 272 1.22 21.68 6.63
C SER A 272 -0.25 21.28 6.56
N ASP A 273 -1.12 22.12 7.13
CA ASP A 273 -2.58 21.89 7.10
C ASP A 273 -3.14 21.87 5.68
N GLU A 274 -2.50 22.59 4.75
CA GLU A 274 -2.96 22.80 3.37
C GLU A 274 -2.17 22.00 2.33
N HIS A 275 -0.99 21.50 2.64
CA HIS A 275 -0.08 20.90 1.66
C HIS A 275 0.37 19.47 2.02
N GLY A 276 -0.16 18.91 3.11
CA GLY A 276 0.13 17.54 3.54
C GLY A 276 1.33 17.45 4.47
N SER A 277 1.94 16.28 4.54
CA SER A 277 3.08 16.04 5.43
C SER A 277 4.12 15.11 4.81
N VAL A 278 5.38 15.27 5.22
CA VAL A 278 6.49 14.41 4.79
C VAL A 278 7.32 14.04 6.01
N ILE A 279 7.71 12.77 6.11
CA ILE A 279 8.68 12.28 7.11
C ILE A 279 10.01 12.01 6.41
N ARG A 280 11.12 12.42 7.03
CA ARG A 280 12.49 12.21 6.52
C ARG A 280 13.38 11.59 7.58
N ASP A 281 14.07 10.51 7.21
CA ASP A 281 15.21 9.96 7.97
C ASP A 281 16.49 10.64 7.47
N VAL A 282 17.27 11.22 8.40
CA VAL A 282 18.43 12.04 8.08
C VAL A 282 19.62 11.67 8.97
N ARG A 283 20.82 11.66 8.39
CA ARG A 283 22.07 11.55 9.17
C ARG A 283 22.37 12.87 9.90
N PRO A 284 23.04 12.83 11.07
CA PRO A 284 23.55 14.05 11.67
C PRO A 284 24.60 14.73 10.76
N PRO A 285 24.84 16.04 10.92
CA PRO A 285 25.95 16.73 10.27
C PRO A 285 27.29 16.06 10.57
N ALA A 286 28.19 15.98 9.58
CA ALA A 286 29.48 15.32 9.71
C ALA A 286 30.42 15.94 10.79
N GLY A 287 30.16 17.16 11.23
CA GLY A 287 30.95 17.87 12.25
C GLY A 287 30.61 17.52 13.71
N GLY A 288 29.69 16.59 13.98
CA GLY A 288 29.25 16.22 15.34
C GLY A 288 30.12 15.17 16.05
N ARG A 289 31.17 14.65 15.40
CA ARG A 289 32.21 13.84 16.06
C ARG A 289 33.33 14.77 16.52
N ALA A 290 33.19 15.31 17.72
CA ALA A 290 34.34 15.71 18.53
C ALA A 290 34.76 14.52 19.39
#